data_AF-A0A1S9BZ36-F1
#
_entry.id   AF-A0A1S9BZ36-F1
#
_cell.length_a   1.000
_cell.length_b   1.000
_cell.length_c   1.000
_cell.angle_alpha   90.00
_cell.angle_beta   90.00
_cell.angle_gamma   90.00
#
_symmetry.space_group_name_H-M   'P 1'
#
loop_
_entity.id
_entity.type
_entity.pdbx_description
1 polymer ?
#
loop_
_entity_poly.entity_id
_entity_poly.type
_entity_poly.pdbx_seq_one_letter_code
_entity_poly.pdbx_strand_id
1 'polypeptide(L)'
;MLSTDRSIVAYILLGLVTCGIYDLYMLHCIVQDVNITCAGDGKKTAGILEYILFGILTCGIYDYIWLYNLGNRLQNNSQRYGMNFQEGGTTILLWWIFGSFLCGVGPFIAANIIIKNTNAINAAYNNMLAQQNGNI
;
A
#
# COMPACT_ATOMS: atom_id res chain seq x y z
N MET A 1 -17.54 -1.32 4.88
CA MET A 1 -16.37 -0.83 5.64
C MET A 1 -15.14 -1.51 5.09
N LEU A 2 -14.04 -0.78 4.93
CA LEU A 2 -12.76 -1.30 4.45
C LEU A 2 -11.99 -2.00 5.57
N SER A 3 -11.09 -2.92 5.22
CA SER A 3 -10.30 -3.66 6.21
C SER A 3 -9.19 -2.78 6.82
N THR A 4 -9.04 -2.80 8.14
CA THR A 4 -8.10 -1.95 8.89
C THR A 4 -7.03 -2.72 9.66
N ASP A 5 -7.09 -4.05 9.63
CA ASP A 5 -6.37 -4.90 10.58
C ASP A 5 -5.33 -5.78 9.87
N ARG A 6 -4.89 -5.36 8.68
CA ARG A 6 -3.90 -6.11 7.91
C ARG A 6 -2.60 -6.17 8.68
N SER A 7 -2.08 -7.38 8.89
CA SER A 7 -0.90 -7.61 9.71
C SER A 7 0.33 -7.91 8.87
N ILE A 8 1.45 -7.24 9.19
CA ILE A 8 2.76 -7.57 8.63
C ILE A 8 3.21 -8.99 9.00
N VAL A 9 2.77 -9.50 10.16
CA VAL A 9 3.06 -10.88 10.58
C VAL A 9 2.35 -11.87 9.67
N ALA A 10 1.09 -11.58 9.32
CA ALA A 10 0.34 -12.38 8.35
C ALA A 10 1.03 -12.33 6.98
N TYR A 11 1.45 -11.16 6.52
CA TYR A 11 2.22 -11.00 5.28
C TYR A 11 3.47 -11.90 5.26
N ILE A 12 4.32 -11.83 6.28
CA ILE A 12 5.57 -12.60 6.30
C ILE A 12 5.30 -14.11 6.43
N LEU A 13 4.45 -14.53 7.36
CA LEU A 13 4.22 -15.96 7.63
C LEU A 13 3.44 -16.64 6.51
N LEU A 14 2.33 -16.04 6.07
CA LEU A 14 1.54 -16.60 4.98
C LEU A 14 2.25 -16.42 3.64
N GLY A 15 3.00 -15.34 3.43
CA GLY A 15 3.89 -15.18 2.28
C GLY A 15 4.87 -16.34 2.19
N LEU A 16 5.55 -16.68 3.29
CA LEU A 16 6.49 -17.81 3.32
C LEU A 16 5.80 -19.17 3.13
N VAL A 17 4.64 -19.40 3.75
CA VAL A 17 3.88 -20.66 3.62
C VAL A 17 3.30 -20.83 2.21
N THR A 18 2.91 -19.75 1.55
CA THR A 18 2.28 -19.77 0.22
C THR A 18 3.25 -19.43 -0.92
N CYS A 19 4.56 -19.38 -0.63
CA CYS A 19 5.59 -19.02 -1.60
C CYS A 19 5.33 -17.67 -2.31
N GLY A 20 4.84 -16.67 -1.58
CA GLY A 20 4.58 -15.31 -2.07
C GLY A 20 3.20 -15.10 -2.71
N ILE A 21 2.37 -16.14 -2.84
CA ILE A 21 1.01 -15.99 -3.40
C ILE A 21 0.14 -15.11 -2.50
N TYR A 22 0.26 -15.27 -1.18
CA TYR A 22 -0.46 -14.44 -0.22
C TYR A 22 -0.03 -12.97 -0.30
N ASP A 23 1.23 -12.69 -0.59
CA ASP A 23 1.76 -11.34 -0.70
C ASP A 23 1.10 -10.60 -1.86
N LEU A 24 0.93 -11.29 -3.00
CA LEU A 24 0.17 -10.79 -4.14
C LEU A 24 -1.30 -10.59 -3.79
N TYR A 25 -1.95 -11.55 -3.13
CA TYR A 25 -3.34 -11.38 -2.70
C TYR A 25 -3.52 -10.15 -1.81
N MET A 26 -2.66 -9.97 -0.82
CA MET A 26 -2.75 -8.84 0.11
C MET A 26 -2.50 -7.50 -0.61
N LEU A 27 -1.53 -7.46 -1.52
CA LEU A 27 -1.28 -6.30 -2.36
C LEU A 27 -2.51 -5.96 -3.21
N HIS A 28 -3.26 -6.98 -3.67
CA HIS A 28 -4.46 -6.77 -4.49
C HIS A 28 -5.51 -6.01 -3.71
N CYS A 29 -5.77 -6.47 -2.49
CA CYS A 29 -6.71 -5.84 -1.58
C CYS A 29 -6.27 -4.42 -1.21
N ILE A 30 -4.97 -4.19 -0.96
CA ILE A 30 -4.44 -2.85 -0.69
C ILE A 30 -4.69 -1.90 -1.86
N VAL A 31 -4.46 -2.35 -3.09
CA VAL A 31 -4.67 -1.52 -4.29
C VAL A 31 -6.14 -1.14 -4.45
N GLN A 32 -7.05 -2.10 -4.22
CA GLN A 32 -8.49 -1.85 -4.27
C GLN A 32 -8.90 -0.83 -3.20
N ASP A 33 -8.47 -1.02 -1.96
CA ASP A 33 -8.76 -0.11 -0.85
C ASP A 33 -8.22 1.29 -1.12
N VAL A 34 -6.96 1.41 -1.54
CA VAL A 34 -6.35 2.70 -1.88
C VAL A 34 -7.09 3.38 -3.03
N ASN A 35 -7.57 2.64 -4.03
CA ASN A 35 -8.37 3.21 -5.10
C ASN A 35 -9.73 3.76 -4.60
N ILE A 36 -10.31 3.16 -3.56
CA ILE A 36 -11.56 3.62 -2.93
C ILE A 36 -11.28 4.83 -2.03
N THR A 37 -10.31 4.73 -1.12
CA THR A 37 -10.03 5.81 -0.15
C THR A 37 -9.39 7.03 -0.77
N CYS A 38 -8.59 6.85 -1.82
CA CYS A 38 -7.98 7.95 -2.55
C CYS A 38 -8.82 8.40 -3.76
N ALA A 39 -10.08 7.97 -3.85
CA ALA A 39 -10.97 8.41 -4.92
C ALA A 39 -11.11 9.95 -4.94
N GLY A 40 -11.16 10.52 -6.15
CA GLY A 40 -11.24 11.96 -6.37
C GLY A 40 -9.89 12.69 -6.50
N ASP A 41 -8.76 11.97 -6.45
CA ASP A 41 -7.43 12.56 -6.68
C ASP A 41 -7.00 12.57 -8.17
N GLY A 42 -7.89 12.15 -9.07
CA GLY A 42 -7.63 12.06 -10.51
C GLY A 42 -6.61 10.98 -10.90
N LYS A 43 -6.17 10.14 -9.95
CA LYS A 43 -5.20 9.07 -10.18
C LYS A 43 -5.86 7.71 -9.96
N LYS A 44 -5.25 6.65 -10.50
CA LYS A 44 -5.62 5.26 -10.23
C LYS A 44 -4.36 4.45 -10.02
N THR A 45 -4.35 3.64 -8.97
CA THR A 45 -3.26 2.70 -8.71
C THR A 45 -3.48 1.51 -9.64
N ALA A 46 -2.50 1.26 -10.49
CA ALA A 46 -2.47 0.13 -11.42
C ALA A 46 -2.68 -1.19 -10.66
N GLY A 47 -3.50 -2.07 -11.23
CA GLY A 47 -3.82 -3.37 -10.64
C GLY A 47 -2.62 -4.32 -10.65
N ILE A 48 -2.75 -5.44 -9.95
CA ILE A 48 -1.67 -6.46 -9.89
C ILE A 48 -1.31 -7.03 -11.25
N LEU A 49 -2.29 -7.19 -12.14
CA LEU A 49 -2.00 -7.70 -13.48
C LEU A 49 -1.08 -6.74 -14.24
N GLU A 50 -1.33 -5.44 -14.18
CA GLU A 50 -0.45 -4.43 -14.77
C GLU A 50 0.92 -4.45 -14.08
N TYR A 51 0.95 -4.52 -12.75
CA TYR A 51 2.19 -4.64 -11.98
C TYR A 51 3.06 -5.82 -12.44
N ILE A 52 2.48 -7.03 -12.54
CA ILE A 52 3.23 -8.23 -12.96
C ILE A 52 3.65 -8.14 -14.43
N LEU A 53 2.74 -7.72 -15.32
CA LEU A 53 3.02 -7.66 -16.76
C LEU A 53 4.12 -6.64 -17.07
N PHE A 54 3.99 -5.42 -16.56
CA PHE A 54 4.98 -4.38 -16.76
C PHE A 54 6.25 -4.64 -15.96
N GLY A 55 6.16 -5.29 -14.79
CA GLY A 55 7.32 -5.78 -14.05
C GLY A 55 8.17 -6.72 -14.90
N ILE A 56 7.57 -7.75 -15.49
CA ILE A 56 8.30 -8.67 -16.39
C ILE A 56 8.82 -7.95 -17.63
N LEU A 57 8.00 -7.11 -18.27
CA LEU A 57 8.37 -6.39 -19.49
C LEU A 57 9.54 -5.42 -19.30
N THR A 58 9.64 -4.79 -18.13
CA THR A 58 10.66 -3.79 -17.80
C THR A 58 11.78 -4.33 -16.93
N CYS A 59 11.89 -5.65 -16.79
CA CYS A 59 12.88 -6.31 -15.93
C CYS A 59 12.85 -5.79 -14.47
N GLY A 60 11.66 -5.54 -13.94
CA GLY A 60 11.42 -5.08 -12.57
C GLY A 60 11.56 -3.57 -12.37
N ILE A 61 11.91 -2.79 -13.39
CA ILE A 61 12.04 -1.32 -13.26
C ILE A 61 10.69 -0.68 -12.93
N TYR A 62 9.62 -1.17 -13.56
CA TYR A 62 8.27 -0.69 -13.32
C TYR A 62 7.83 -0.86 -11.87
N ASP A 63 8.31 -1.91 -11.18
CA ASP A 63 7.92 -2.20 -9.81
C ASP A 63 8.30 -1.05 -8.86
N TYR A 64 9.47 -0.44 -9.08
CA TYR A 64 9.92 0.73 -8.32
C TYR A 64 9.02 1.95 -8.58
N ILE A 65 8.71 2.22 -9.86
CA ILE A 65 7.84 3.34 -10.24
C ILE A 65 6.45 3.16 -9.62
N TRP A 66 5.94 1.94 -9.66
CA TRP A 66 4.66 1.57 -9.09
C TRP A 66 4.63 1.79 -7.57
N LEU A 67 5.66 1.29 -6.87
CA LEU A 67 5.79 1.41 -5.42
C LEU A 67 5.90 2.87 -4.97
N TYR A 68 6.67 3.68 -5.71
CA TYR A 68 6.78 5.12 -5.51
C TYR A 68 5.44 5.84 -5.66
N ASN A 69 4.71 5.53 -6.72
CA ASN A 69 3.41 6.13 -7.00
C ASN A 69 2.37 5.75 -5.93
N LEU A 70 2.34 4.48 -5.51
CA LEU A 70 1.47 4.02 -4.43
C LEU A 70 1.74 4.79 -3.13
N GLY A 71 3.00 4.88 -2.72
CA GLY A 71 3.41 5.58 -1.50
C GLY A 71 3.04 7.06 -1.50
N ASN A 72 3.36 7.76 -2.60
CA ASN A 72 3.00 9.18 -2.73
C ASN A 72 1.50 9.39 -2.77
N ARG A 73 0.74 8.46 -3.34
CA ARG A 73 -0.71 8.58 -3.38
C ARG A 73 -1.32 8.45 -1.99
N LEU A 74 -0.83 7.51 -1.18
CA LEU A 74 -1.19 7.38 0.24
C LEU A 74 -0.86 8.66 1.00
N GLN A 75 0.37 9.17 0.88
CA GLN A 75 0.81 10.39 1.57
C GLN A 75 -0.02 11.62 1.17
N ASN A 76 -0.20 11.87 -0.13
CA ASN A 76 -0.92 13.06 -0.60
C ASN A 76 -2.40 13.04 -0.18
N ASN A 77 -3.03 11.86 -0.10
CA ASN A 77 -4.41 11.74 0.32
C ASN A 77 -4.58 11.66 1.84
N SER A 78 -3.52 11.44 2.62
CA SER A 78 -3.62 11.34 4.09
C SER A 78 -4.18 12.64 4.69
N GLN A 79 -3.80 13.79 4.13
CA GLN A 79 -4.22 15.11 4.61
C GLN A 79 -5.75 15.32 4.51
N ARG A 80 -6.40 14.69 3.53
CA ARG A 80 -7.87 14.74 3.36
C ARG A 80 -8.61 14.12 4.54
N TYR A 81 -7.94 13.22 5.25
CA TYR A 81 -8.43 12.54 6.44
C TYR A 81 -7.87 13.12 7.74
N GLY A 82 -7.23 14.30 7.70
CA GLY A 82 -6.61 14.93 8.87
C GLY A 82 -5.33 14.24 9.35
N MET A 83 -4.74 13.35 8.54
CA MET A 83 -3.51 12.63 8.86
C MET A 83 -2.32 13.18 8.07
N ASN A 84 -1.12 13.11 8.64
CA ASN A 84 0.10 13.50 7.94
C ASN A 84 1.10 12.34 7.94
N PHE A 85 1.15 11.60 6.82
CA PHE A 85 2.13 10.54 6.67
C PHE A 85 3.49 11.13 6.32
N GLN A 86 4.48 10.92 7.19
CA GLN A 86 5.88 11.28 6.87
C GLN A 86 6.47 10.37 5.79
N GLU A 87 5.95 9.16 5.66
CA GLU A 87 6.49 8.11 4.78
C GLU A 87 5.79 8.13 3.42
N GLY A 88 6.42 8.78 2.43
CA GLY A 88 5.97 8.84 1.05
C GLY A 88 6.59 7.78 0.15
N GLY A 89 6.43 7.94 -1.16
CA GLY A 89 6.99 7.05 -2.18
C GLY A 89 8.51 6.95 -2.12
N THR A 90 9.20 8.06 -1.84
CA THR A 90 10.66 8.10 -1.70
C THR A 90 11.15 7.24 -0.53
N THR A 91 10.49 7.33 0.63
CA THR A 91 10.85 6.55 1.82
C THR A 91 10.69 5.05 1.58
N ILE A 92 9.59 4.67 0.92
CA ILE A 92 9.31 3.28 0.58
C ILE A 92 10.36 2.76 -0.42
N LEU A 93 10.71 3.53 -1.45
CA LEU A 93 11.79 3.18 -2.38
C LEU A 93 13.14 3.03 -1.69
N LEU A 94 13.44 3.90 -0.73
CA LEU A 94 14.69 3.87 0.03
C LEU A 94 14.81 2.54 0.79
N TRP A 95 13.75 2.14 1.49
CA TRP A 95 13.71 0.85 2.18
C TRP A 95 13.74 -0.33 1.22
N TRP A 96 13.08 -0.23 0.07
CA TRP A 96 13.06 -1.31 -0.92
C TRP A 96 14.42 -1.53 -1.58
N ILE A 97 15.12 -0.47 -1.98
CA ILE A 97 16.41 -0.56 -2.69
C ILE A 97 17.56 -0.67 -1.69
N PHE A 98 17.74 0.36 -0.86
CA PHE A 98 18.88 0.43 0.04
C PHE A 98 18.73 -0.49 1.25
N GLY A 99 17.50 -0.63 1.77
CA GLY A 99 17.23 -1.57 2.84
C GLY A 99 17.40 -3.04 2.43
N SER A 100 17.34 -3.37 1.13
CA SER A 100 17.64 -4.73 0.66
C SER A 100 19.08 -5.13 0.93
N PHE A 101 20.02 -4.19 0.97
CA PHE A 101 21.42 -4.46 1.34
C PHE A 101 21.59 -4.77 2.83
N LEU A 102 20.60 -4.47 3.67
CA LEU A 102 20.59 -4.80 5.10
C LEU A 102 20.06 -6.22 5.32
N CYS A 103 20.70 -7.22 4.70
CA CYS A 103 20.28 -8.63 4.79
C CYS A 103 18.84 -8.90 4.31
N GLY A 104 18.33 -8.10 3.36
CA GLY A 104 16.98 -8.27 2.82
C GLY A 104 15.84 -7.85 3.75
N VAL A 105 16.11 -7.14 4.85
CA VAL A 105 15.04 -6.67 5.76
C VAL A 105 14.26 -5.46 5.22
N GLY A 106 14.86 -4.70 4.31
CA GLY A 106 14.29 -3.48 3.75
C GLY A 106 12.91 -3.62 3.11
N PRO A 107 12.70 -4.59 2.20
CA PRO A 107 11.40 -4.84 1.58
C PRO A 107 10.28 -5.10 2.60
N PHE A 108 10.58 -5.77 3.73
CA PHE A 108 9.61 -5.98 4.79
C PHE A 108 9.26 -4.70 5.54
N ILE A 109 10.22 -3.79 5.72
CA ILE A 109 9.97 -2.46 6.30
C ILE A 109 9.11 -1.63 5.35
N ALA A 110 9.43 -1.62 4.06
CA ALA A 110 8.62 -0.96 3.03
C ALA A 110 7.18 -1.51 3.00
N ALA A 111 7.00 -2.84 3.07
CA ALA A 111 5.69 -3.48 3.17
C ALA A 111 4.94 -3.05 4.45
N ASN A 112 5.63 -3.01 5.58
CA ASN A 112 5.05 -2.58 6.86
C ASN A 112 4.55 -1.13 6.81
N ILE A 113 5.31 -0.23 6.19
CA ILE A 113 4.93 1.17 5.96
C ILE A 113 3.63 1.24 5.14
N ILE A 114 3.57 0.52 4.02
CA ILE A 114 2.38 0.50 3.16
C ILE A 114 1.16 -0.03 3.91
N ILE A 115 1.31 -1.18 4.58
CA ILE A 115 0.22 -1.82 5.33
C ILE A 115 -0.31 -0.87 6.41
N LYS A 116 0.56 -0.26 7.21
CA LYS A 116 0.17 0.67 8.27
C LYS A 116 -0.53 1.91 7.71
N ASN A 117 0.02 2.52 6.68
CA ASN A 117 -0.55 3.72 6.07
C ASN A 117 -1.91 3.44 5.42
N THR A 118 -2.06 2.29 4.74
CA THR A 118 -3.35 1.85 4.19
C THR A 118 -4.37 1.58 5.30
N ASN A 119 -3.99 0.84 6.35
CA ASN A 119 -4.88 0.56 7.47
C ASN A 119 -5.36 1.85 8.16
N ALA A 120 -4.47 2.81 8.37
CA ALA A 120 -4.81 4.11 8.96
C ALA A 120 -5.78 4.92 8.08
N ILE A 121 -5.54 4.99 6.76
CA ILE A 121 -6.47 5.65 5.82
C ILE A 121 -7.82 4.95 5.78
N ASN A 122 -7.84 3.62 5.75
CA ASN A 122 -9.08 2.85 5.77
C ASN A 122 -9.89 3.10 7.04
N ALA A 123 -9.22 3.19 8.20
CA ALA A 123 -9.88 3.47 9.47
C ALA A 123 -10.49 4.88 9.48
N ALA A 124 -9.74 5.88 9.01
CA ALA A 124 -10.24 7.23 8.89
C ALA A 124 -11.43 7.34 7.91
N TYR A 125 -11.35 6.64 6.77
CA TYR A 125 -12.43 6.55 5.80
C TYR A 125 -13.70 5.91 6.39
N ASN A 126 -13.55 4.79 7.09
CA ASN A 126 -14.68 4.13 7.77
C ASN A 126 -15.32 5.03 8.83
N ASN A 127 -14.53 5.76 9.60
CA ASN A 127 -15.02 6.72 10.59
C ASN A 127 -15.80 7.87 9.92
N MET A 128 -15.30 8.41 8.80
CA MET A 128 -15.99 9.44 8.03
C MET A 128 -17.33 8.94 7.49
N LEU A 129 -17.38 7.72 6.94
CA LEU A 129 -18.63 7.10 6.49
C LEU A 129 -19.63 6.88 7.63
N ALA A 130 -19.14 6.43 8.79
CA ALA A 130 -20.00 6.25 9.97
C ALA A 130 -20.60 7.57 10.46
N GLN A 131 -19.83 8.67 10.42
CA GLN A 131 -20.32 10.01 10.74
C GLN A 131 -21.35 10.52 9.73
N GLN A 132 -21.17 10.22 8.43
CA GLN A 132 -22.17 10.55 7.40
C GLN A 132 -23.46 9.77 7.59
N ASN A 133 -23.37 8.48 7.91
CA ASN A 133 -24.53 7.60 8.09
C ASN A 133 -25.26 7.81 9.43
N GLY A 134 -24.63 8.42 10.43
CA GLY A 134 -25.25 8.77 11.71
C GLY A 134 -25.89 10.17 11.75
N ASN A 135 -25.70 10.96 10.69
CA ASN A 135 -26.26 12.32 10.53
C ASN A 135 -27.46 12.35 9.57
N ILE A 136 -28.11 11.21 9.35
CA ILE A 136 -29.38 11.04 8.62
C ILE A 136 -30.45 10.47 9.54
#